data_AF-A0A2X0VXK9-F1
#
_entry.id   AF-A0A2X0VXK9-F1
#
_cell.length_a   1.000
_cell.length_b   1.000
_cell.length_c   1.000
_cell.angle_alpha   90.00
_cell.angle_beta   90.00
_cell.angle_gamma   90.00
#
_symmetry.space_group_name_H-M   'P 1'
#
loop_
_entity.id
_entity.type
_entity.pdbx_description
1 polymer ?
#
loop_
_entity_poly.entity_id
_entity_poly.type
_entity_poly.pdbx_seq_one_letter_code
_entity_poly.pdbx_strand_id
1 'polypeptide(L)'
;MGKPYITRAGYDILHKELEYLWNEKRPDVTQKVSWAASLGDRSENADYQYNKRLLAQIDRRIRYLRGCMNKLQVVDYNAQQAGKVFFGAYVELESDDDESILSIRIVGGDEIFGRSNYISIDSPMAKALLGKSEGDDATVFTPKGQKLWYVNKIAYKCPDWFEEQEIKDHTLEPSDDDIAKDEQEFSEVDSKKLEQEYLKSLIK
;
A
#
# COMPACT_ATOMS: atom_id res chain seq x y z
N MET A 1 -13.30 7.74 11.75
CA MET A 1 -13.49 6.66 10.76
C MET A 1 -13.73 7.32 9.43
N GLY A 2 -12.93 6.96 8.42
CA GLY A 2 -13.13 7.45 7.05
C GLY A 2 -14.41 6.90 6.44
N LYS A 3 -14.88 7.51 5.35
CA LYS A 3 -16.07 7.02 4.64
C LYS A 3 -15.74 5.66 4.00
N PRO A 4 -16.52 4.60 4.22
CA PRO A 4 -16.18 3.25 3.74
C PRO A 4 -16.58 3.08 2.26
N TYR A 5 -16.17 4.00 1.40
CA TYR A 5 -16.47 3.95 -0.03
C TYR A 5 -15.33 3.30 -0.79
N ILE A 6 -15.69 2.48 -1.78
CA ILE A 6 -14.73 1.83 -2.68
C ILE A 6 -15.27 1.83 -4.11
N THR A 7 -14.38 1.96 -5.09
CA THR A 7 -14.76 1.75 -6.50
C THR A 7 -15.01 0.26 -6.76
N ARG A 8 -15.83 -0.04 -7.78
CA ARG A 8 -16.06 -1.43 -8.20
C ARG A 8 -14.77 -2.16 -8.57
N ALA A 9 -13.91 -1.48 -9.34
CA ALA A 9 -12.60 -2.02 -9.72
C ALA A 9 -11.70 -2.30 -8.51
N GLY A 10 -11.67 -1.39 -7.53
CA GLY A 10 -10.93 -1.58 -6.29
C GLY A 10 -11.43 -2.76 -5.47
N TYR A 11 -12.75 -2.92 -5.37
CA TYR A 11 -13.35 -4.07 -4.69
C TYR A 11 -12.93 -5.39 -5.32
N ASP A 12 -12.98 -5.48 -6.65
CA ASP A 12 -12.59 -6.70 -7.39
C ASP A 12 -11.11 -7.03 -7.21
N ILE A 13 -10.24 -6.01 -7.13
CA ILE A 13 -8.80 -6.17 -6.84
C ILE A 13 -8.60 -6.74 -5.43
N LEU A 14 -9.23 -6.13 -4.41
CA LEU A 14 -9.11 -6.61 -3.02
C LEU A 14 -9.69 -8.01 -2.83
N HIS A 15 -10.77 -8.34 -3.55
CA HIS A 15 -11.35 -9.67 -3.53
C HIS A 15 -10.39 -10.70 -4.13
N LYS A 16 -9.83 -10.43 -5.31
CA LYS A 16 -8.82 -11.29 -5.95
C LYS A 16 -7.58 -11.45 -5.08
N GLU A 17 -7.12 -10.38 -4.44
CA GLU A 17 -6.01 -10.44 -3.50
C GLU A 17 -6.32 -11.37 -2.32
N LEU A 18 -7.51 -11.24 -1.71
CA LEU A 18 -7.92 -12.13 -0.62
C LEU A 18 -7.93 -13.59 -1.08
N GLU A 19 -8.49 -13.85 -2.26
CA GLU A 19 -8.61 -15.20 -2.81
C GLU A 19 -7.23 -15.82 -3.05
N TYR A 20 -6.31 -15.09 -3.67
CA TYR A 20 -4.93 -15.51 -3.88
C TYR A 20 -4.19 -15.79 -2.55
N LEU A 21 -4.30 -14.87 -1.58
CA LEU A 21 -3.66 -15.03 -0.27
C LEU A 21 -4.20 -16.25 0.46
N TRP A 22 -5.50 -16.50 0.39
CA TRP A 22 -6.16 -17.59 1.12
C TRP A 22 -5.96 -18.96 0.47
N ASN A 23 -6.11 -19.06 -0.85
CA ASN A 23 -6.13 -20.32 -1.58
C ASN A 23 -4.75 -20.78 -2.07
N GLU A 24 -3.84 -19.84 -2.36
CA GLU A 24 -2.56 -20.16 -2.97
C GLU A 24 -1.39 -19.87 -2.03
N LYS A 25 -1.24 -18.60 -1.62
CA LYS A 25 -0.03 -18.15 -0.91
C LYS A 25 0.06 -18.71 0.50
N ARG A 26 -1.02 -18.67 1.28
CA ARG A 26 -1.03 -19.16 2.67
C ARG A 26 -0.73 -20.66 2.76
N PRO A 27 -1.34 -21.55 1.94
CA PRO A 27 -0.97 -22.97 1.91
C PRO A 27 0.50 -23.20 1.53
N ASP A 28 1.00 -22.53 0.50
CA ASP A 28 2.41 -22.64 0.05
C ASP A 28 3.39 -22.27 1.18
N VAL A 29 3.21 -21.11 1.81
CA VAL A 29 4.08 -20.66 2.90
C VAL A 29 3.96 -21.59 4.11
N THR A 30 2.77 -22.11 4.41
CA THR A 30 2.59 -23.09 5.51
C THR A 30 3.39 -24.37 5.25
N GLN A 31 3.38 -24.86 4.00
CA GLN A 31 4.17 -26.03 3.61
C GLN A 31 5.68 -25.75 3.77
N LYS A 32 6.14 -24.57 3.35
CA LYS A 32 7.54 -24.13 3.52
C LYS A 32 7.95 -24.04 4.99
N VAL A 33 7.10 -23.47 5.85
CA VAL A 33 7.33 -23.44 7.31
C VAL A 33 7.45 -24.86 7.86
N SER A 34 6.54 -25.76 7.48
CA SER A 34 6.56 -27.15 7.95
C SER A 34 7.80 -27.90 7.49
N TRP A 35 8.22 -27.68 6.24
CA TRP A 35 9.43 -28.28 5.70
C TRP A 35 10.68 -27.74 6.40
N ALA A 36 10.82 -26.42 6.54
CA ALA A 36 11.93 -25.81 7.27
C ALA A 36 11.99 -26.29 8.73
N ALA A 37 10.83 -26.46 9.39
CA ALA A 37 10.74 -27.01 10.75
C ALA A 37 11.18 -28.48 10.87
N SER A 38 11.26 -29.22 9.75
CA SER A 38 11.74 -30.62 9.73
C SER A 38 13.25 -30.75 9.52
N LEU A 39 13.93 -29.69 9.07
CA LEU A 39 15.35 -29.71 8.69
C LEU A 39 16.32 -29.51 9.85
N GLY A 40 15.85 -29.23 11.07
CA GLY A 40 16.72 -29.08 12.23
C GLY A 40 16.17 -28.16 13.32
N ASP A 41 17.07 -27.55 14.08
CA ASP A 41 16.68 -26.60 15.11
C ASP A 41 16.04 -25.35 14.50
N ARG A 42 14.85 -25.02 15.00
CA ARG A 42 14.05 -23.88 14.57
C ARG A 42 14.70 -22.55 14.94
N SER A 43 15.53 -22.52 15.97
CA SER A 43 16.15 -21.27 16.45
C SER A 43 17.25 -20.76 15.51
N GLU A 44 17.98 -21.67 14.86
CA GLU A 44 19.10 -21.34 13.95
C GLU A 44 18.69 -21.37 12.46
N ASN A 45 17.53 -21.93 12.13
CA ASN A 45 17.07 -22.04 10.73
C ASN A 45 16.48 -20.72 10.21
N ALA A 46 17.25 -20.01 9.38
CA ALA A 46 16.85 -18.75 8.74
C ALA A 46 15.58 -18.90 7.86
N ASP A 47 15.45 -19.99 7.11
CA ASP A 47 14.26 -20.25 6.27
C ASP A 47 13.00 -20.40 7.13
N TYR A 48 13.11 -21.05 8.28
CA TYR A 48 12.00 -21.17 9.21
C TYR A 48 11.58 -19.80 9.76
N GLN A 49 12.53 -18.97 10.19
CA GLN A 49 12.24 -17.63 10.72
C GLN A 49 11.61 -16.72 9.66
N TYR A 50 12.16 -16.71 8.45
CA TYR A 50 11.62 -15.94 7.33
C TYR A 50 10.19 -16.37 6.98
N ASN A 51 9.96 -17.66 6.70
CA ASN A 51 8.64 -18.14 6.29
C ASN A 51 7.60 -17.99 7.42
N LYS A 52 8.01 -18.07 8.69
CA LYS A 52 7.13 -17.81 9.84
C LYS A 52 6.71 -16.33 9.91
N ARG A 53 7.64 -15.39 9.69
CA ARG A 53 7.34 -13.95 9.61
C ARG A 53 6.40 -13.67 8.44
N LEU A 54 6.69 -14.25 7.28
CA LEU A 54 5.87 -14.12 6.08
C LEU A 54 4.44 -14.65 6.29
N LEU A 55 4.29 -15.82 6.93
CA LEU A 55 2.98 -16.37 7.27
C LEU A 55 2.17 -15.44 8.18
N ALA A 56 2.83 -14.82 9.17
CA ALA A 56 2.18 -13.86 10.06
C ALA A 56 1.75 -12.57 9.34
N GLN A 57 2.55 -12.09 8.38
CA GLN A 57 2.19 -10.95 7.52
C GLN A 57 0.97 -11.28 6.66
N ILE A 58 0.94 -12.46 6.02
CA ILE A 58 -0.18 -12.95 5.22
C ILE A 58 -1.46 -13.05 6.06
N ASP A 59 -1.39 -13.68 7.24
CA ASP A 59 -2.54 -13.82 8.14
C ASP A 59 -3.07 -12.46 8.62
N ARG A 60 -2.18 -11.48 8.87
CA ARG A 60 -2.56 -10.10 9.20
C ARG A 60 -3.29 -9.44 8.03
N ARG A 61 -2.79 -9.57 6.80
CA ARG A 61 -3.39 -9.01 5.60
C ARG A 61 -4.78 -9.62 5.33
N ILE A 62 -4.90 -10.94 5.41
CA ILE A 62 -6.19 -11.64 5.28
C ILE A 62 -7.22 -11.14 6.30
N ARG A 63 -6.82 -11.00 7.58
CA ARG A 63 -7.71 -10.50 8.63
C ARG A 63 -8.18 -9.06 8.34
N TYR A 64 -7.26 -8.21 7.88
CA TYR A 64 -7.58 -6.84 7.47
C TYR A 64 -8.58 -6.84 6.31
N LEU A 65 -8.28 -7.55 5.21
CA LEU A 65 -9.12 -7.60 4.00
C LEU A 65 -10.54 -8.10 4.32
N ARG A 66 -10.67 -9.18 5.09
CA ARG A 66 -11.98 -9.68 5.54
C ARG A 66 -12.74 -8.67 6.39
N GLY A 67 -12.05 -7.96 7.28
CA GLY A 67 -12.64 -6.95 8.13
C GLY A 67 -13.11 -5.71 7.36
N CYS A 68 -12.34 -5.28 6.37
CA CYS A 68 -12.69 -4.14 5.51
C CYS A 68 -13.83 -4.49 4.56
N MET A 69 -13.77 -5.64 3.87
CA MET A 69 -14.81 -6.03 2.90
C MET A 69 -16.23 -6.09 3.49
N ASN A 70 -16.38 -6.46 4.75
CA ASN A 70 -17.68 -6.46 5.43
C ASN A 70 -18.27 -5.06 5.65
N LYS A 71 -17.44 -4.01 5.60
CA LYS A 71 -17.83 -2.62 5.88
C LYS A 71 -17.88 -1.76 4.63
N LEU A 72 -17.20 -2.18 3.55
CA LEU A 72 -17.07 -1.40 2.34
C LEU A 72 -18.40 -1.31 1.58
N GLN A 73 -18.70 -0.10 1.12
CA GLN A 73 -19.82 0.20 0.25
C GLN A 73 -19.28 0.56 -1.13
N VAL A 74 -19.63 -0.26 -2.12
CA VAL A 74 -19.29 0.00 -3.51
C VAL A 74 -20.08 1.19 -4.02
N VAL A 75 -19.39 2.17 -4.60
CA VAL A 75 -20.00 3.35 -5.22
C VAL A 75 -19.67 3.35 -6.70
N ASP A 76 -20.71 3.28 -7.53
CA ASP A 76 -20.60 3.35 -8.98
C ASP A 76 -20.78 4.78 -9.48
N TYR A 77 -20.15 5.06 -10.62
CA TYR A 77 -20.28 6.34 -11.31
C TYR A 77 -21.72 6.59 -11.77
N ASN A 78 -22.19 7.83 -11.61
CA ASN A 78 -23.46 8.29 -12.17
C ASN A 78 -23.22 9.40 -13.19
N ALA A 79 -23.84 9.30 -14.37
CA ALA A 79 -23.74 10.31 -15.44
C ALA A 79 -24.14 11.73 -15.00
N GLN A 80 -24.99 11.88 -13.98
CA GLN A 80 -25.35 13.19 -13.41
C GLN A 80 -24.16 13.92 -12.75
N GLN A 81 -23.06 13.21 -12.48
CA GLN A 81 -21.83 13.75 -11.89
C GLN A 81 -20.86 14.29 -12.96
N ALA A 82 -21.20 14.16 -14.25
CA ALA A 82 -20.37 14.66 -15.34
C ALA A 82 -20.09 16.18 -15.20
N GLY A 83 -18.83 16.57 -15.43
CA GLY A 83 -18.38 17.95 -15.35
C GLY A 83 -18.02 18.45 -13.95
N LYS A 84 -18.16 17.62 -12.91
CA LYS A 84 -17.74 17.94 -11.54
C LYS A 84 -16.85 16.85 -10.97
N VAL A 85 -15.98 17.23 -10.05
CA VAL A 85 -15.13 16.29 -9.32
C VAL A 85 -15.94 15.59 -8.21
N PHE A 86 -16.13 14.29 -8.34
CA PHE A 86 -16.70 13.43 -7.31
C PHE A 86 -15.86 12.16 -7.10
N PHE A 87 -16.39 11.21 -6.34
CA PHE A 87 -15.76 9.92 -6.11
C PHE A 87 -15.53 9.17 -7.44
N GLY A 88 -14.35 8.60 -7.61
CA GLY A 88 -13.94 7.89 -8.83
C GLY A 88 -13.48 8.78 -9.97
N ALA A 89 -13.48 10.11 -9.81
CA ALA A 89 -12.99 11.04 -10.83
C ALA A 89 -11.46 11.00 -10.94
N TYR A 90 -10.99 11.06 -12.17
CA TYR A 90 -9.62 11.40 -12.56
C TYR A 90 -9.55 12.91 -12.76
N VAL A 91 -8.56 13.55 -12.17
CA VAL A 91 -8.39 15.00 -12.19
C VAL A 91 -6.94 15.32 -12.53
N GLU A 92 -6.76 16.19 -13.51
CA GLU A 92 -5.47 16.84 -13.82
C GLU A 92 -5.47 18.21 -13.14
N LEU A 93 -4.49 18.44 -12.28
CA LEU A 93 -4.32 19.67 -11.53
C LEU A 93 -3.04 20.37 -11.95
N GLU A 94 -3.07 21.70 -11.89
CA GLU A 94 -1.91 22.55 -12.11
C GLU A 94 -1.65 23.40 -10.88
N SER A 95 -0.41 23.45 -10.43
CA SER A 95 0.03 24.24 -9.28
C SER A 95 0.29 25.69 -9.69
N ASP A 96 -0.27 26.64 -8.94
CA ASP A 96 -0.07 28.09 -9.17
C ASP A 96 1.38 28.53 -8.91
N ASP A 97 2.11 27.81 -8.04
CA ASP A 97 3.47 28.20 -7.62
C ASP A 97 4.54 27.87 -8.65
N ASP A 98 4.43 26.72 -9.32
CA ASP A 98 5.50 26.12 -10.13
C ASP A 98 5.03 25.51 -11.45
N GLU A 99 3.78 25.78 -11.85
CA GLU A 99 3.14 25.27 -13.08
C GLU A 99 3.22 23.73 -13.20
N SER A 100 3.41 23.02 -12.08
CA SER A 100 3.54 21.57 -12.08
C SER A 100 2.19 20.89 -12.29
N ILE A 101 2.18 19.89 -13.17
CA ILE A 101 0.99 19.09 -13.45
C ILE A 101 0.94 17.87 -12.53
N LEU A 102 -0.19 17.68 -11.87
CA LEU A 102 -0.46 16.58 -10.96
C LEU A 102 -1.73 15.84 -11.39
N SER A 103 -1.56 14.59 -11.81
CA SER A 103 -2.67 13.72 -12.20
C SER A 103 -3.05 12.80 -11.04
N ILE A 104 -4.30 12.89 -10.59
CA ILE A 104 -4.80 12.12 -9.43
C ILE A 104 -6.15 11.47 -9.69
N ARG A 105 -6.43 10.41 -8.93
CA ARG A 105 -7.73 9.76 -8.87
C ARG A 105 -8.28 9.76 -7.45
N ILE A 106 -9.53 10.17 -7.29
CA ILE A 106 -10.20 10.16 -5.97
C ILE A 106 -10.85 8.80 -5.75
N VAL A 107 -10.39 8.08 -4.73
CA VAL A 107 -10.80 6.72 -4.42
C VAL A 107 -11.05 6.52 -2.91
N GLY A 108 -11.43 5.30 -2.54
CA GLY A 108 -11.49 4.88 -1.14
C GLY A 108 -10.12 4.79 -0.50
N GLY A 109 -10.06 4.93 0.83
CA GLY A 109 -8.81 4.76 1.58
C GLY A 109 -8.20 3.37 1.45
N ASP A 110 -9.00 2.35 1.13
CA ASP A 110 -8.53 0.97 0.94
C ASP A 110 -7.90 0.73 -0.45
N GLU A 111 -7.99 1.69 -1.38
CA GLU A 111 -7.51 1.55 -2.78
C GLU A 111 -6.18 2.26 -3.04
N ILE A 112 -5.64 2.99 -2.07
CA ILE A 112 -4.46 3.84 -2.22
C ILE A 112 -3.12 3.07 -2.14
N PHE A 113 -3.15 1.81 -1.71
CA PHE A 113 -1.93 1.06 -1.42
C PHE A 113 -1.10 0.83 -2.69
N GLY A 114 0.18 1.25 -2.63
CA GLY A 114 1.14 1.05 -3.73
C GLY A 114 1.00 2.00 -4.92
N ARG A 115 0.14 3.02 -4.84
CA ARG A 115 -0.07 3.99 -5.92
C ARG A 115 0.00 5.43 -5.39
N SER A 116 0.95 6.22 -5.87
CA SER A 116 1.08 7.63 -5.46
C SER A 116 -0.01 8.52 -6.06
N ASN A 117 -0.61 8.10 -7.18
CA ASN A 117 -1.53 8.90 -7.97
C ASN A 117 -2.99 8.74 -7.48
N TYR A 118 -3.21 7.94 -6.43
CA TYR A 118 -4.52 7.65 -5.88
C TYR A 118 -4.67 8.37 -4.54
N ILE A 119 -5.71 9.20 -4.40
CA ILE A 119 -5.97 9.94 -3.17
C ILE A 119 -7.26 9.48 -2.52
N SER A 120 -7.25 9.36 -1.19
CA SER A 120 -8.45 9.06 -0.42
C SER A 120 -9.41 10.26 -0.45
N ILE A 121 -10.71 9.98 -0.53
CA ILE A 121 -11.79 10.97 -0.37
C ILE A 121 -11.69 11.77 0.94
N ASP A 122 -11.06 11.22 1.98
CA ASP A 122 -10.91 11.90 3.27
C ASP A 122 -9.72 12.86 3.31
N SER A 123 -8.86 12.86 2.28
CA SER A 123 -7.69 13.73 2.19
C SER A 123 -8.09 15.22 2.08
N PRO A 124 -7.27 16.15 2.58
CA PRO A 124 -7.50 17.59 2.41
C PRO A 124 -7.61 18.00 0.94
N MET A 125 -6.81 17.37 0.08
CA MET A 125 -6.83 17.56 -1.38
C MET A 125 -8.19 17.17 -1.97
N ALA A 126 -8.66 15.93 -1.73
CA ALA A 126 -9.96 15.48 -2.22
C ALA A 126 -11.11 16.36 -1.74
N LYS A 127 -11.06 16.81 -0.47
CA LYS A 127 -12.08 17.70 0.11
C LYS A 127 -12.13 19.07 -0.54
N ALA A 128 -10.98 19.63 -0.91
CA ALA A 128 -10.91 20.92 -1.60
C ALA A 128 -11.43 20.84 -3.05
N LEU A 129 -11.23 19.68 -3.70
CA LEU A 129 -11.64 19.45 -5.08
C LEU A 129 -13.10 19.04 -5.22
N LEU A 130 -13.71 18.47 -4.18
CA LEU A 130 -15.05 17.91 -4.26
C LEU A 130 -16.09 18.95 -4.71
N GLY A 131 -16.78 18.69 -5.82
CA GLY A 131 -17.81 19.56 -6.39
C GLY A 131 -17.31 20.68 -7.29
N LYS A 132 -15.99 20.83 -7.47
CA LYS A 132 -15.36 21.75 -8.42
C LYS A 132 -15.52 21.27 -9.86
N SER A 133 -15.50 22.20 -10.80
CA SER A 133 -15.62 21.95 -12.25
C SER A 133 -14.29 22.23 -12.96
N GLU A 134 -14.21 21.87 -14.24
CA GLU A 134 -13.06 22.25 -15.07
C GLU A 134 -12.93 23.78 -15.13
N GLY A 135 -11.72 24.29 -14.93
CA GLY A 135 -11.39 25.72 -14.87
C GLY A 135 -11.54 26.36 -13.49
N ASP A 136 -12.02 25.64 -12.46
CA ASP A 136 -12.09 26.16 -11.10
C ASP A 136 -10.72 26.08 -10.38
N ASP A 137 -10.50 26.99 -9.43
CA ASP A 137 -9.42 26.93 -8.47
C ASP A 137 -9.81 26.16 -7.19
N ALA A 138 -8.84 25.46 -6.62
CA ALA A 138 -8.97 24.73 -5.37
C ALA A 138 -7.83 25.11 -4.41
N THR A 139 -8.20 25.67 -3.27
CA THR A 139 -7.29 26.00 -2.19
C THR A 139 -7.10 24.80 -1.26
N VAL A 140 -5.88 24.30 -1.14
CA VAL A 140 -5.54 23.14 -0.31
C VAL A 140 -4.67 23.57 0.85
N PHE A 141 -5.13 23.27 2.07
CA PHE A 141 -4.36 23.51 3.29
C PHE A 141 -3.45 22.32 3.57
N THR A 142 -2.15 22.52 3.40
CA THR A 142 -1.12 21.54 3.79
C THR A 142 -0.42 22.00 5.07
N PRO A 143 0.21 21.09 5.82
CA PRO A 143 1.03 21.49 6.98
C PRO A 143 2.17 22.45 6.63
N LYS A 144 2.61 22.48 5.36
CA LYS A 144 3.67 23.37 4.86
C LYS A 144 3.14 24.74 4.41
N GLY A 145 1.83 24.94 4.39
CA GLY A 145 1.19 26.16 3.91
C GLY A 145 -0.03 25.90 3.04
N GLN A 146 -0.69 26.98 2.64
CA GLN A 146 -1.77 26.94 1.67
C GLN A 146 -1.17 26.86 0.25
N LYS A 147 -1.71 25.97 -0.58
CA LYS A 147 -1.37 25.87 -2.01
C LYS A 147 -2.63 26.04 -2.86
N LEU A 148 -2.49 26.77 -3.95
CA LEU A 148 -3.52 26.94 -4.97
C LEU A 148 -3.29 25.95 -6.11
N TRP A 149 -4.37 25.31 -6.53
CA TRP A 149 -4.39 24.36 -7.63
C TRP A 149 -5.51 24.71 -8.60
N TYR A 150 -5.27 24.61 -9.89
CA TYR A 150 -6.29 24.78 -10.94
C TYR A 150 -6.70 23.42 -11.50
N VAL A 151 -8.00 23.25 -11.74
CA VAL A 151 -8.55 22.03 -12.32
C VAL A 151 -8.53 22.13 -13.85
N ASN A 152 -7.63 21.40 -14.50
CA ASN A 152 -7.47 21.48 -15.96
C ASN A 152 -8.43 20.53 -16.68
N LYS A 153 -8.52 19.27 -16.24
CA LYS A 153 -9.36 18.24 -16.88
C LYS A 153 -9.99 17.32 -15.85
N ILE A 154 -11.22 16.88 -16.13
CA ILE A 154 -11.93 15.88 -15.34
C ILE A 154 -12.37 14.73 -16.24
N ALA A 155 -12.04 13.50 -15.85
CA ALA A 155 -12.50 12.30 -16.55
C ALA A 155 -13.05 11.25 -15.56
N TYR A 156 -14.00 10.44 -16.02
CA TYR A 156 -14.54 9.31 -15.25
C TYR A 156 -14.22 7.94 -15.86
N LYS A 157 -13.59 7.95 -17.03
CA LYS A 157 -12.93 6.79 -17.63
C LYS A 157 -11.44 7.06 -17.58
N CYS A 158 -10.63 6.01 -17.45
CA CYS A 158 -9.17 6.14 -17.45
C CYS A 158 -8.74 6.91 -18.71
N PRO A 159 -8.23 8.14 -18.55
CA PRO A 159 -7.87 8.98 -19.68
C PRO A 159 -6.42 8.76 -20.07
N ASP A 160 -6.07 9.07 -21.32
CA ASP A 160 -4.72 8.85 -21.85
C ASP A 160 -3.64 9.69 -21.14
N TRP A 161 -4.03 10.76 -20.45
CA TRP A 161 -3.13 11.64 -19.67
C TRP A 161 -2.92 11.14 -18.23
N PHE A 162 -3.58 10.06 -17.81
CA PHE A 162 -3.38 9.47 -16.49
C PHE A 162 -2.44 8.28 -16.59
N GLU A 163 -1.24 8.43 -16.02
CA GLU A 163 -0.29 7.33 -15.90
C GLU A 163 -0.76 6.37 -14.78
N GLU A 164 -1.28 5.22 -15.19
CA GLU A 164 -1.65 4.16 -14.27
C GLU A 164 -0.37 3.49 -13.74
N GLN A 165 -0.11 3.70 -12.46
CA GLN A 165 1.00 3.02 -11.79
C GLN A 165 0.62 1.57 -11.51
N GLU A 166 1.48 0.67 -11.98
CA GLU A 166 1.44 -0.72 -11.55
C GLU A 166 1.63 -0.78 -10.05
N ILE A 167 0.81 -1.59 -9.39
CA ILE A 167 0.99 -1.91 -7.98
C ILE A 167 2.30 -2.69 -7.92
N LYS A 168 3.39 -2.04 -7.51
CA LYS A 168 4.55 -2.78 -7.02
C LYS A 168 4.05 -3.59 -5.84
N ASP A 169 4.06 -4.91 -5.97
CA ASP A 169 3.65 -5.83 -4.91
C ASP A 169 4.65 -5.71 -3.74
N HIS A 170 4.54 -4.63 -2.95
CA HIS A 170 5.28 -4.43 -1.71
C HIS A 170 4.81 -5.38 -0.60
N THR A 171 3.95 -6.34 -0.90
CA THR A 171 3.40 -7.27 0.09
C THR A 171 4.32 -8.47 0.34
N LEU A 172 5.43 -8.63 -0.39
CA LEU A 172 6.31 -9.79 -0.24
C LEU A 172 7.82 -9.51 -0.32
N GLU A 173 8.26 -8.31 -0.68
CA GLU A 173 9.65 -7.92 -0.47
C GLU A 173 9.78 -7.26 0.91
N PRO A 174 10.67 -7.76 1.78
CA PRO A 174 10.91 -7.11 3.06
C PRO A 174 11.25 -5.65 2.81
N SER A 175 10.71 -4.75 3.62
CA SER A 175 11.08 -3.35 3.52
C SER A 175 12.59 -3.22 3.76
N ASP A 176 13.27 -2.27 3.11
CA ASP A 176 14.71 -2.03 3.34
C ASP A 176 15.01 -1.84 4.84
N ASP A 177 14.05 -1.32 5.60
CA ASP A 177 14.11 -1.19 7.06
C ASP A 177 14.04 -2.53 7.82
N ASP A 178 13.35 -3.54 7.27
CA ASP A 178 13.32 -4.91 7.80
C ASP A 178 14.61 -5.67 7.46
N ILE A 179 15.20 -5.41 6.28
CA ILE A 179 16.49 -5.98 5.85
C ILE A 179 17.63 -5.38 6.69
N ALA A 180 17.64 -4.06 6.90
CA ALA A 180 18.70 -3.38 7.64
C ALA A 180 18.75 -3.78 9.13
N LYS A 181 17.59 -4.10 9.74
CA LYS A 181 17.53 -4.60 11.12
C LYS A 181 18.03 -6.04 11.23
N ASP A 182 17.68 -6.89 10.28
CA ASP A 182 18.17 -8.27 10.23
C ASP A 182 19.69 -8.33 9.97
N GLU A 183 20.26 -7.47 9.11
CA GLU A 183 21.70 -7.40 8.85
C GLU A 183 22.51 -6.89 10.06
N GLN A 184 21.98 -5.91 10.80
CA GLN A 184 22.61 -5.41 12.02
C GLN A 184 22.60 -6.44 13.16
N GLU A 185 21.48 -7.15 13.38
CA GLU A 185 21.43 -8.24 14.37
C GLU A 185 22.31 -9.43 13.97
N PHE A 186 22.39 -9.77 12.69
CA PHE A 186 23.21 -10.88 12.21
C PHE A 186 24.71 -10.62 12.37
N SER A 187 25.18 -9.41 12.06
CA SER A 187 26.60 -9.04 12.19
C SER A 187 27.08 -8.96 13.65
N GLU A 188 26.25 -8.49 14.59
CA GLU A 188 26.62 -8.45 16.01
C GLU A 188 26.71 -9.83 16.66
N VAL A 189 25.84 -10.76 16.27
CA VAL A 189 25.80 -12.11 16.84
C VAL A 189 27.00 -12.93 16.38
N ASP A 190 27.36 -12.86 15.10
CA ASP A 190 28.55 -13.54 14.56
C ASP A 190 29.85 -12.99 15.14
N SER A 191 29.93 -11.66 15.33
CA SER A 191 31.08 -11.01 15.98
C SER A 191 31.31 -11.50 17.41
N LYS A 192 30.23 -11.59 18.20
CA LYS A 192 30.29 -12.08 19.60
C LYS A 192 30.59 -13.57 19.67
N LYS A 193 30.15 -14.36 18.70
CA LYS A 193 30.41 -15.81 18.61
C LYS A 193 31.89 -16.07 18.28
N LEU A 194 32.46 -15.32 17.33
CA LEU A 194 33.89 -15.34 17.00
C LEU A 194 34.78 -14.89 18.16
N GLU A 195 34.42 -13.82 18.87
CA GLU A 195 35.17 -13.38 20.05
C GLU A 195 35.15 -14.42 21.19
N GLN A 196 34.00 -15.06 21.45
CA GLN A 196 33.93 -16.11 22.46
C GLN A 196 34.74 -17.35 22.09
N GLU A 197 34.77 -17.72 20.81
CA GLU A 197 35.53 -18.85 20.33
C GLU A 197 37.05 -18.57 20.39
N TYR A 198 37.46 -17.36 20.05
CA TYR A 198 38.83 -16.87 20.21
C TYR A 198 39.27 -16.86 21.68
N LEU A 199 38.44 -16.33 22.59
CA LEU A 199 38.75 -16.31 24.03
C LEU A 199 38.84 -17.73 24.64
N LYS A 200 38.00 -18.67 24.18
CA LYS A 200 38.10 -20.08 24.59
C LYS A 200 39.39 -20.75 24.10
N SER A 201 39.90 -20.34 22.94
CA SER A 201 41.15 -20.88 22.39
C SER A 201 42.40 -20.43 23.16
N LEU A 202 42.33 -19.31 23.89
CA LEU A 202 43.44 -18.73 24.66
C LEU A 202 43.58 -19.26 26.10
N ILE A 203 42.60 -20.03 26.59
CA ILE A 203 42.58 -20.57 27.97
C ILE A 203 43.07 -22.05 28.01
N LYS A 204 43.62 -22.55 26.90
CA LYS A 204 44.18 -23.91 26.79
C LYS A 204 45.69 -23.87 26.57
#